data_AF-A0A0H3B3L2-F1
#
_entry.id   AF-A0A0H3B3L2-F1
#
_cell.length_a   1.000
_cell.length_b   1.000
_cell.length_c   1.000
_cell.angle_alpha   90.00
_cell.angle_beta   90.00
_cell.angle_gamma   90.00
#
_symmetry.space_group_name_H-M   'P 1'
#
loop_
_entity.id
_entity.type
_entity.pdbx_description
1 polymer ?
#
loop_
_entity_poly.entity_id
_entity_poly.type
_entity_poly.pdbx_seq_one_letter_code
_entity_poly.pdbx_strand_id
1 'polypeptide(L)'
;MLATITDYKQKITLIQDSGIQFLDFALTPESDTELPNKFVRKSANGPLLRLNYHEHNGKYSLMLPGAAPEIVKPEFSIPLEQSLKLLNQIWLPLPFLRFTPPHTFIRGPDNWARVQILTLDTPDQDGNTLRVTLAFDTKVYPESHDNDYLAPTENDIKTGLSFALAYHNEDLAEFLDLTWVDGWLRDVFTQQAAEQEERTARHISASLREFEYQAHYLNVLALLGSQLRIPEIKITTNTLQEPAVNVDLILDVGNSHTCGILVEDHADESYGLNQTYELQLRDLSEPHYLYNALFESRVEFAQAKFGQQSFSVESGREDAFIWPSITRVGHEACRMALQRLGTEGSTGISSPRRLTQRSRYRQNNHPCFLAGLPSGKSSLFVG
;
A
#
# COMPACT_ATOMS: atom_id res chain seq x y z
N MET A 1 -0.21 14.55 -10.86
CA MET A 1 1.26 14.64 -11.00
C MET A 1 1.88 13.52 -10.19
N LEU A 2 3.11 13.08 -10.50
CA LEU A 2 3.74 12.06 -9.65
C LEU A 2 3.85 12.58 -8.21
N ALA A 3 3.67 11.70 -7.23
CA ALA A 3 3.78 12.01 -5.82
C ALA A 3 5.17 12.61 -5.51
N THR A 4 5.19 13.65 -4.67
CA THR A 4 6.45 14.26 -4.21
C THR A 4 7.20 13.27 -3.32
N ILE A 5 8.46 13.01 -3.64
CA ILE A 5 9.28 12.08 -2.86
C ILE A 5 9.80 12.81 -1.62
N THR A 6 9.57 12.20 -0.45
CA THR A 6 10.02 12.73 0.83
C THR A 6 11.34 12.07 1.23
N ASP A 7 12.30 12.86 1.70
CA ASP A 7 13.51 12.31 2.32
C ASP A 7 13.19 11.83 3.74
N TYR A 8 12.80 10.56 3.86
CA TYR A 8 12.42 9.98 5.13
C TYR A 8 13.64 9.84 6.06
N LYS A 9 13.46 10.24 7.32
CA LYS A 9 14.42 9.93 8.40
C LYS A 9 14.49 8.42 8.61
N GLN A 10 15.58 7.92 9.21
CA GLN A 10 15.76 6.49 9.51
C GLN A 10 14.60 5.87 10.30
N LYS A 11 13.92 6.66 11.13
CA LYS A 11 12.70 6.25 11.83
C LYS A 11 11.61 7.26 11.57
N ILE A 12 10.41 6.78 11.28
CA ILE A 12 9.22 7.61 11.11
C ILE A 12 8.09 7.11 12.01
N THR A 13 7.08 7.95 12.16
CA THR A 13 5.90 7.65 12.97
C THR A 13 4.66 7.65 12.09
N LEU A 14 3.85 6.61 12.22
CA LEU A 14 2.48 6.55 11.71
C LEU A 14 1.50 6.71 12.87
N ILE A 15 0.30 7.18 12.56
CA ILE A 15 -0.75 7.47 13.55
C ILE A 15 -1.70 6.28 13.59
N GLN A 16 -1.96 5.73 14.78
CA GLN A 16 -2.90 4.62 14.92
C GLN A 16 -4.31 5.00 14.43
N ASP A 17 -5.04 4.01 13.92
CA ASP A 17 -6.46 4.12 13.55
C ASP A 17 -6.77 5.31 12.62
N SER A 18 -5.82 5.71 11.79
CA SER A 18 -5.95 6.80 10.81
C SER A 18 -6.28 6.30 9.40
N GLY A 19 -6.62 5.01 9.29
CA GLY A 19 -6.86 4.33 8.02
C GLY A 19 -5.55 3.87 7.36
N ILE A 20 -5.42 4.13 6.07
CA ILE A 20 -4.25 3.70 5.27
C ILE A 20 -3.32 4.88 5.04
N GLN A 21 -2.09 4.78 5.53
CA GLN A 21 -1.03 5.77 5.29
C GLN A 21 -0.06 5.29 4.20
N PHE A 22 0.48 6.24 3.43
CA PHE A 22 1.35 5.96 2.29
C PHE A 22 2.75 6.53 2.48
N LEU A 23 3.75 5.79 2.01
CA LEU A 23 5.11 6.29 1.83
C LEU A 23 5.50 6.12 0.37
N ASP A 24 6.04 7.18 -0.24
CA ASP A 24 6.44 7.18 -1.64
C ASP A 24 7.96 7.30 -1.78
N PHE A 25 8.52 6.41 -2.58
CA PHE A 25 9.94 6.38 -2.93
C PHE A 25 10.10 6.39 -4.44
N ALA A 26 11.30 6.77 -4.88
CA ALA A 26 11.71 6.68 -6.26
C ALA A 26 13.18 6.28 -6.32
N LEU A 27 13.53 5.54 -7.37
CA LEU A 27 14.89 5.15 -7.65
C LEU A 27 15.06 4.78 -9.12
N THR A 28 16.31 4.78 -9.58
CA THR A 28 16.73 4.04 -10.77
C THR A 28 17.50 2.81 -10.29
N PRO A 29 17.00 1.58 -10.53
CA PRO A 29 17.64 0.37 -10.03
C PRO A 29 19.06 0.23 -10.54
N GLU A 30 20.00 0.02 -9.62
CA GLU A 30 21.32 -0.49 -9.95
C GLU A 30 21.17 -1.99 -10.22
N SER A 31 21.18 -2.39 -11.50
CA SER A 31 21.08 -3.79 -11.88
C SER A 31 22.21 -4.16 -12.82
N ASP A 32 22.88 -5.26 -12.51
CA ASP A 32 23.86 -5.86 -13.40
C ASP A 32 23.14 -6.86 -14.31
N THR A 33 22.95 -6.47 -15.57
CA THR A 33 22.35 -7.33 -16.59
C THR A 33 23.16 -8.60 -16.88
N GLU A 34 24.48 -8.60 -16.62
CA GLU A 34 25.35 -9.75 -16.79
C GLU A 34 25.29 -10.71 -15.59
N LEU A 35 24.93 -10.21 -14.41
CA LEU A 35 24.82 -10.96 -13.16
C LEU A 35 23.40 -10.88 -12.56
N PRO A 36 22.39 -11.50 -13.20
CA PRO A 36 21.04 -11.55 -12.66
C PRO A 36 21.02 -12.26 -11.31
N ASN A 37 20.07 -11.84 -10.46
CA ASN A 37 19.86 -12.46 -9.15
C ASN A 37 19.63 -13.97 -9.27
N LYS A 38 20.26 -14.71 -8.36
CA LYS A 38 20.30 -16.17 -8.35
C LYS A 38 19.61 -16.73 -7.12
N PHE A 39 19.03 -17.90 -7.29
CA PHE A 39 18.22 -18.53 -6.25
C PHE A 39 18.47 -20.04 -6.15
N VAL A 40 18.16 -20.58 -4.98
CA VAL A 40 18.17 -22.02 -4.68
C VAL A 40 16.97 -22.37 -3.81
N ARG A 41 16.43 -23.58 -3.94
CA ARG A 41 15.37 -24.06 -3.04
C ARG A 41 15.98 -24.53 -1.72
N LYS A 42 15.37 -24.16 -0.59
CA LYS A 42 15.78 -24.69 0.72
C LYS A 42 15.57 -26.20 0.82
N SER A 43 14.47 -26.69 0.26
CA SER A 43 14.11 -28.11 0.15
C SER A 43 13.12 -28.29 -1.01
N ALA A 44 12.72 -29.54 -1.32
CA ALA A 44 11.80 -29.80 -2.42
C ALA A 44 10.47 -29.02 -2.35
N ASN A 45 9.98 -28.76 -1.13
CA ASN A 45 8.74 -28.02 -0.86
C ASN A 45 8.97 -26.75 -0.02
N GLY A 46 10.23 -26.39 0.24
CA GLY A 46 10.58 -25.23 1.06
C GLY A 46 10.67 -23.95 0.25
N PRO A 47 10.68 -22.79 0.92
CA PRO A 47 10.75 -21.51 0.24
C PRO A 47 12.06 -21.37 -0.54
N LEU A 48 12.00 -20.51 -1.56
CA LEU A 48 13.16 -20.14 -2.35
C LEU A 48 14.06 -19.19 -1.54
N LEU A 49 15.37 -19.35 -1.68
CA LEU A 49 16.38 -18.56 -1.00
C LEU A 49 17.20 -17.78 -2.03
N ARG A 50 17.41 -16.49 -1.77
CA ARG A 50 18.26 -15.63 -2.60
C ARG A 50 19.74 -15.87 -2.26
N LEU A 51 20.59 -15.95 -3.29
CA LEU A 51 22.02 -16.11 -3.12
C LEU A 51 22.75 -14.76 -3.14
N ASN A 52 23.81 -14.65 -2.34
CA ASN A 52 24.72 -13.51 -2.38
C ASN A 52 25.88 -13.79 -3.33
N TYR A 53 26.16 -12.85 -4.22
CA TYR A 53 27.27 -12.93 -5.16
C TYR A 53 28.53 -12.32 -4.55
N HIS A 54 29.67 -13.01 -4.72
CA HIS A 54 30.97 -12.57 -4.25
C HIS A 54 31.90 -12.30 -5.43
N GLU A 55 32.11 -11.03 -5.78
CA GLU A 55 32.97 -10.62 -6.91
C GLU A 55 34.39 -11.18 -6.81
N HIS A 56 34.95 -11.22 -5.60
CA HIS A 56 36.35 -11.62 -5.38
C HIS A 56 36.68 -13.06 -5.81
N ASN A 57 35.69 -13.94 -5.85
CA ASN A 57 35.88 -15.34 -6.25
C ASN A 57 34.87 -15.84 -7.30
N GLY A 58 33.93 -14.99 -7.73
CA GLY A 58 32.89 -15.31 -8.70
C GLY A 58 31.89 -16.38 -8.22
N LYS A 59 31.78 -16.62 -6.91
CA LYS A 59 30.92 -17.66 -6.34
C LYS A 59 29.67 -17.07 -5.70
N TYR A 60 28.67 -17.93 -5.57
CA TYR A 60 27.44 -17.65 -4.85
C TYR A 60 27.47 -18.32 -3.48
N SER A 61 26.97 -17.62 -2.48
CA SER A 61 26.85 -18.17 -1.13
C SER A 61 25.48 -17.94 -0.52
N LEU A 62 25.12 -18.84 0.38
CA LEU A 62 24.00 -18.70 1.28
C LEU A 62 24.53 -18.29 2.66
N MET A 63 24.02 -17.18 3.19
CA MET A 63 24.33 -16.77 4.56
C MET A 63 23.39 -17.54 5.48
N LEU A 64 23.97 -18.24 6.46
CA LEU A 64 23.22 -18.97 7.48
C LEU A 64 23.46 -18.28 8.82
N PRO A 65 22.40 -17.98 9.60
CA PRO A 65 22.56 -17.37 10.91
C PRO A 65 23.51 -18.17 11.80
N GLY A 66 24.57 -17.50 12.29
CA GLY A 66 25.55 -18.11 13.20
C GLY A 66 26.49 -19.15 12.57
N ALA A 67 26.51 -19.30 11.25
CA ALA A 67 27.40 -20.22 10.54
C ALA A 67 28.22 -19.51 9.44
N ALA A 68 29.28 -20.19 8.98
CA ALA A 68 30.05 -19.70 7.84
C ALA A 68 29.20 -19.72 6.56
N PRO A 69 29.40 -18.77 5.64
CA PRO A 69 28.68 -18.76 4.36
C PRO A 69 28.88 -20.08 3.61
N GLU A 70 27.80 -20.72 3.21
CA GLU A 70 27.83 -21.95 2.43
C GLU A 70 27.92 -21.59 0.95
N ILE A 71 28.92 -22.11 0.24
CA ILE A 71 29.03 -21.91 -1.22
C ILE A 71 28.04 -22.85 -1.91
N VAL A 72 27.12 -22.28 -2.68
CA VAL A 72 26.03 -23.02 -3.32
C VAL A 72 25.98 -22.71 -4.81
N LYS A 73 25.65 -23.71 -5.62
CA LYS A 73 25.41 -23.52 -7.05
C LYS A 73 23.97 -23.01 -7.26
N PRO A 74 23.75 -21.91 -8.00
CA PRO A 74 22.41 -21.46 -8.37
C PRO A 74 21.59 -22.55 -9.08
N GLU A 75 20.32 -22.69 -8.70
CA GLU A 75 19.32 -23.46 -9.45
C GLU A 75 18.59 -22.58 -10.46
N PHE A 76 18.25 -21.35 -10.05
CA PHE A 76 17.47 -20.42 -10.85
C PHE A 76 18.16 -19.07 -11.00
N SER A 77 17.79 -18.35 -12.05
CA SER A 77 18.35 -17.05 -12.41
C SER A 77 17.26 -16.21 -13.03
N ILE A 78 16.87 -15.14 -12.36
CA ILE A 78 15.81 -14.24 -12.84
C ILE A 78 16.31 -12.79 -12.79
N PRO A 79 16.39 -12.10 -13.94
CA PRO A 79 16.71 -10.68 -13.99
C PRO A 79 15.69 -9.84 -13.22
N LEU A 80 16.17 -8.78 -12.56
CA LEU A 80 15.29 -7.83 -11.85
C LEU A 80 14.28 -7.18 -12.81
N GLU A 81 14.71 -6.82 -14.02
CA GLU A 81 13.86 -6.21 -15.04
C GLU A 81 12.62 -7.05 -15.38
N GLN A 82 12.79 -8.37 -15.48
CA GLN A 82 11.65 -9.28 -15.73
C GLN A 82 10.66 -9.24 -14.56
N SER A 83 11.16 -9.24 -13.31
CA SER A 83 10.30 -9.11 -12.13
C SER A 83 9.55 -7.78 -12.09
N LEU A 84 10.23 -6.67 -12.40
CA LEU A 84 9.63 -5.34 -12.41
C LEU A 84 8.53 -5.23 -13.48
N LYS A 85 8.74 -5.84 -14.66
CA LYS A 85 7.72 -5.90 -15.71
C LYS A 85 6.52 -6.74 -15.28
N LEU A 86 6.76 -7.93 -14.74
CA LEU A 86 5.69 -8.87 -14.37
C LEU A 86 4.87 -8.39 -13.17
N LEU A 87 5.47 -7.63 -12.25
CA LEU A 87 4.83 -7.14 -11.02
C LEU A 87 4.44 -5.65 -11.08
N ASN A 88 4.48 -5.03 -12.26
CA ASN A 88 4.19 -3.61 -12.47
C ASN A 88 2.74 -3.27 -12.10
N GLN A 89 2.55 -2.20 -11.31
CA GLN A 89 1.26 -1.68 -10.85
C GLN A 89 0.39 -2.68 -10.05
N ILE A 90 0.99 -3.72 -9.49
CA ILE A 90 0.29 -4.73 -8.69
C ILE A 90 0.63 -4.54 -7.21
N TRP A 91 -0.41 -4.52 -6.38
CA TRP A 91 -0.24 -4.53 -4.93
C TRP A 91 0.17 -5.92 -4.46
N LEU A 92 1.24 -5.98 -3.67
CA LEU A 92 1.78 -7.21 -3.08
C LEU A 92 1.83 -7.10 -1.56
N PRO A 93 1.71 -8.23 -0.83
CA PRO A 93 2.05 -8.26 0.60
C PRO A 93 3.48 -7.76 0.82
N LEU A 94 3.71 -7.08 1.95
CA LEU A 94 5.03 -6.58 2.32
C LEU A 94 5.36 -7.02 3.76
N PRO A 95 6.49 -7.70 4.00
CA PRO A 95 6.84 -8.25 5.31
C PRO A 95 7.46 -7.17 6.19
N PHE A 96 6.62 -6.27 6.69
CA PHE A 96 7.01 -5.27 7.67
C PHE A 96 6.79 -5.84 9.07
N LEU A 97 7.83 -6.41 9.64
CA LEU A 97 7.73 -7.20 10.86
C LEU A 97 8.16 -6.39 12.08
N ARG A 98 7.73 -6.84 13.26
CA ARG A 98 8.20 -6.33 14.54
C ARG A 98 9.72 -6.42 14.60
N PHE A 99 10.36 -5.34 15.01
CA PHE A 99 11.80 -5.18 14.95
C PHE A 99 12.37 -4.64 16.26
N THR A 100 13.33 -5.37 16.80
CA THR A 100 14.18 -4.93 17.90
C THR A 100 15.61 -4.75 17.38
N PRO A 101 16.19 -3.54 17.44
CA PRO A 101 17.57 -3.30 17.05
C PRO A 101 18.54 -4.19 17.85
N PRO A 102 19.67 -4.65 17.26
CA PRO A 102 20.19 -4.24 15.95
C PRO A 102 19.62 -5.00 14.75
N HIS A 103 19.19 -6.26 14.88
CA HIS A 103 18.66 -7.07 13.76
C HIS A 103 17.78 -8.24 14.25
N THR A 104 16.88 -8.02 15.21
CA THR A 104 16.00 -9.08 15.69
C THR A 104 14.58 -8.83 15.23
N PHE A 105 14.15 -9.60 14.24
CA PHE A 105 12.76 -9.66 13.82
C PHE A 105 11.96 -10.60 14.72
N ILE A 106 10.74 -10.16 15.04
CA ILE A 106 9.74 -10.94 15.76
C ILE A 106 8.57 -11.13 14.79
N ARG A 107 7.91 -12.29 14.86
CA ARG A 107 6.81 -12.63 13.97
C ARG A 107 5.68 -11.59 14.00
N GLY A 108 5.12 -11.35 12.81
CA GLY A 108 4.04 -10.41 12.58
C GLY A 108 4.45 -8.93 12.72
N PRO A 109 3.56 -8.00 12.37
CA PRO A 109 2.25 -8.28 11.80
C PRO A 109 2.37 -8.66 10.31
N ASP A 110 1.61 -9.66 9.88
CA ASP A 110 1.76 -10.27 8.56
C ASP A 110 0.89 -9.60 7.49
N ASN A 111 -0.22 -8.95 7.87
CA ASN A 111 -1.19 -8.38 6.94
C ASN A 111 -1.53 -6.91 7.27
N TRP A 112 -0.54 -6.04 7.26
CA TRP A 112 -0.72 -4.60 7.53
C TRP A 112 0.09 -3.68 6.63
N ALA A 113 0.99 -4.22 5.79
CA ALA A 113 1.78 -3.45 4.83
C ALA A 113 1.65 -4.04 3.41
N ARG A 114 1.63 -3.14 2.41
CA ARG A 114 1.60 -3.48 0.98
C ARG A 114 2.60 -2.63 0.22
N VAL A 115 3.04 -3.13 -0.92
CA VAL A 115 3.85 -2.38 -1.88
C VAL A 115 3.24 -2.46 -3.28
N GLN A 116 3.31 -1.34 -4.00
CA GLN A 116 3.09 -1.28 -5.44
C GLN A 116 4.30 -0.60 -6.08
N ILE A 117 4.77 -1.16 -7.20
CA ILE A 117 5.86 -0.59 -8.00
C ILE A 117 5.32 -0.16 -9.35
N LEU A 118 5.74 1.01 -9.82
CA LEU A 118 5.49 1.49 -11.17
C LEU A 118 6.83 1.72 -11.87
N THR A 119 7.00 1.06 -13.01
CA THR A 119 8.04 1.39 -14.00
C THR A 119 7.55 2.54 -14.86
N LEU A 120 8.33 3.62 -14.92
CA LEU A 120 8.01 4.81 -15.69
C LEU A 120 8.47 4.64 -17.15
N ASP A 121 7.62 5.03 -18.10
CA ASP A 121 7.98 5.06 -19.53
C ASP A 121 9.11 6.07 -19.80
N THR A 122 9.13 7.17 -19.05
CA THR A 122 10.18 8.19 -19.08
C THR A 122 10.62 8.51 -17.66
N PRO A 123 11.92 8.71 -17.39
CA PRO A 123 12.39 9.11 -16.08
C PRO A 123 11.65 10.34 -15.55
N ASP A 124 11.50 10.42 -14.22
CA ASP A 124 10.93 11.60 -13.57
C ASP A 124 11.90 12.80 -13.63
N GLN A 125 11.52 13.91 -12.98
CA GLN A 125 12.31 15.15 -12.97
C GLN A 125 13.70 14.97 -12.33
N ASP A 126 13.86 13.98 -11.45
CA ASP A 126 15.11 13.66 -10.75
C ASP A 126 15.87 12.51 -11.43
N GLY A 127 15.39 12.01 -12.57
CA GLY A 127 16.00 10.93 -13.35
C GLY A 127 15.69 9.52 -12.84
N ASN A 128 14.71 9.36 -11.93
CA ASN A 128 14.28 8.05 -11.44
C ASN A 128 13.41 7.34 -12.48
N THR A 129 13.62 6.04 -12.66
CA THR A 129 12.83 5.20 -13.57
C THR A 129 11.74 4.39 -12.88
N LEU A 130 11.77 4.28 -11.55
CA LEU A 130 10.75 3.60 -10.76
C LEU A 130 10.10 4.54 -9.74
N ARG A 131 8.80 4.31 -9.52
CA ARG A 131 8.06 4.75 -8.34
C ARG A 131 7.71 3.54 -7.48
N VAL A 132 7.85 3.68 -6.17
CA VAL A 132 7.46 2.67 -5.20
C VAL A 132 6.54 3.33 -4.18
N THR A 133 5.34 2.81 -4.04
CA THR A 133 4.40 3.25 -3.00
C THR A 133 4.20 2.13 -2.00
N LEU A 134 4.49 2.40 -0.74
CA LEU A 134 4.14 1.54 0.39
C LEU A 134 2.83 2.02 0.99
N ALA A 135 1.95 1.10 1.36
CA ALA A 135 0.71 1.39 2.06
C ALA A 135 0.66 0.62 3.38
N PHE A 136 0.31 1.31 4.47
CA PHE A 136 0.22 0.76 5.81
C PHE A 136 -1.20 0.92 6.34
N ASP A 137 -1.85 -0.19 6.67
CA ASP A 137 -3.11 -0.19 7.42
C ASP A 137 -2.78 0.00 8.90
N THR A 138 -3.13 1.18 9.41
CA THR A 138 -2.78 1.62 10.78
C THR A 138 -3.78 1.18 11.83
N LYS A 139 -4.75 0.33 11.49
CA LYS A 139 -5.70 -0.23 12.46
C LYS A 139 -4.96 -1.07 13.51
N VAL A 140 -5.23 -0.79 14.77
CA VAL A 140 -4.59 -1.45 15.91
C VAL A 140 -5.55 -2.44 16.58
N TYR A 141 -5.05 -3.62 16.89
CA TYR A 141 -5.80 -4.61 17.64
C TYR A 141 -5.58 -4.47 19.16
N PRO A 142 -6.64 -4.72 19.98
CA PRO A 142 -6.51 -4.79 21.43
C PRO A 142 -5.48 -5.83 21.87
N GLU A 143 -4.97 -5.67 23.10
CA GLU A 143 -4.12 -6.69 23.70
C GLU A 143 -4.84 -8.04 23.77
N SER A 144 -4.12 -9.13 23.47
CA SER A 144 -4.65 -10.50 23.47
C SER A 144 -5.71 -10.80 22.40
N HIS A 145 -5.76 -10.02 21.31
CA HIS A 145 -6.57 -10.38 20.15
C HIS A 145 -6.11 -11.73 19.57
N ASP A 146 -7.03 -12.64 19.22
CA ASP A 146 -6.70 -13.99 18.72
C ASP A 146 -5.81 -13.99 17.46
N ASN A 147 -5.81 -12.87 16.73
CA ASN A 147 -5.03 -12.63 15.52
C ASN A 147 -4.01 -11.48 15.67
N ASP A 148 -3.34 -11.37 16.82
CA ASP A 148 -2.32 -10.35 17.14
C ASP A 148 -1.09 -10.33 16.19
N TYR A 149 -0.93 -11.37 15.38
CA TYR A 149 0.09 -11.49 14.35
C TYR A 149 -0.35 -10.94 12.98
N LEU A 150 -1.60 -10.51 12.79
CA LEU A 150 -2.08 -9.97 11.50
C LEU A 150 -2.08 -8.44 11.43
N ALA A 151 -2.15 -7.76 12.57
CA ALA A 151 -2.16 -6.31 12.69
C ALA A 151 -1.24 -5.84 13.84
N PRO A 152 -0.76 -4.59 13.81
CA PRO A 152 -0.15 -3.98 14.98
C PRO A 152 -1.10 -4.04 16.20
N THR A 153 -0.55 -4.15 17.39
CA THR A 153 -1.34 -4.25 18.64
C THR A 153 -1.09 -3.08 19.58
N GLU A 154 -2.00 -2.86 20.52
CA GLU A 154 -1.80 -1.88 21.60
C GLU A 154 -0.49 -2.12 22.38
N ASN A 155 -0.11 -3.39 22.57
CA ASN A 155 1.12 -3.74 23.27
C ASN A 155 2.38 -3.27 22.48
N ASP A 156 2.35 -3.37 21.15
CA ASP A 156 3.46 -2.87 20.32
C ASP A 156 3.68 -1.37 20.51
N ILE A 157 2.57 -0.62 20.62
CA ILE A 157 2.59 0.84 20.83
C ILE A 157 3.05 1.19 22.24
N LYS A 158 2.49 0.52 23.27
CA LYS A 158 2.84 0.77 24.68
C LYS A 158 4.31 0.47 24.97
N THR A 159 4.87 -0.55 24.33
CA THR A 159 6.29 -0.90 24.47
C THR A 159 7.21 -0.05 23.59
N GLY A 160 6.66 0.76 22.69
CA GLY A 160 7.42 1.61 21.77
C GLY A 160 8.20 0.82 20.71
N LEU A 161 7.72 -0.39 20.39
CA LEU A 161 8.32 -1.30 19.44
C LEU A 161 8.27 -0.70 18.02
N SER A 162 9.30 -1.01 17.24
CA SER A 162 9.42 -0.53 15.85
C SER A 162 9.12 -1.66 14.88
N PHE A 163 8.76 -1.33 13.66
CA PHE A 163 8.55 -2.27 12.57
C PHE A 163 9.51 -1.94 11.43
N ALA A 164 10.03 -2.96 10.76
CA ALA A 164 10.97 -2.77 9.67
C ALA A 164 10.72 -3.77 8.54
N LEU A 165 11.17 -3.43 7.33
CA LEU A 165 11.11 -4.34 6.19
C LEU A 165 12.07 -5.52 6.42
N ALA A 166 11.53 -6.74 6.46
CA ALA A 166 12.31 -7.96 6.38
C ALA A 166 12.56 -8.31 4.90
N TYR A 167 13.81 -8.59 4.54
CA TYR A 167 14.16 -8.97 3.15
C TYR A 167 15.31 -9.98 3.06
N HIS A 168 15.82 -10.45 4.20
CA HIS A 168 16.82 -11.50 4.26
C HIS A 168 16.16 -12.88 4.38
N ASN A 169 16.85 -13.91 3.92
CA ASN A 169 16.30 -15.27 3.81
C ASN A 169 15.82 -15.83 5.16
N GLU A 170 16.54 -15.52 6.24
CA GLU A 170 16.25 -15.96 7.60
C GLU A 170 14.94 -15.38 8.16
N ASP A 171 14.60 -14.16 7.76
CA ASP A 171 13.43 -13.43 8.27
C ASP A 171 12.17 -13.72 7.42
N LEU A 172 12.35 -14.19 6.18
CA LEU A 172 11.26 -14.39 5.22
C LEU A 172 10.65 -15.80 5.23
N ALA A 173 11.33 -16.79 5.80
CA ALA A 173 10.93 -18.19 5.66
C ALA A 173 9.48 -18.43 6.14
N GLU A 174 9.13 -17.96 7.34
CA GLU A 174 7.77 -18.13 7.87
C GLU A 174 6.73 -17.34 7.07
N PHE A 175 7.08 -16.12 6.64
CA PHE A 175 6.17 -15.26 5.88
C PHE A 175 5.81 -15.85 4.51
N LEU A 176 6.78 -16.43 3.81
CA LEU A 176 6.57 -17.10 2.52
C LEU A 176 5.80 -18.41 2.65
N ASP A 177 5.86 -19.07 3.80
CA ASP A 177 5.13 -20.30 4.09
C ASP A 177 3.65 -20.05 4.50
N LEU A 178 3.24 -18.80 4.70
CA LEU A 178 1.84 -18.44 4.95
C LEU A 178 0.99 -18.76 3.70
N THR A 179 -0.01 -19.62 3.85
CA THR A 179 -0.88 -20.08 2.73
C THR A 179 -1.45 -18.93 1.91
N TRP A 180 -1.90 -17.86 2.56
CA TRP A 180 -2.48 -16.70 1.88
C TRP A 180 -1.44 -15.88 1.11
N VAL A 181 -0.19 -15.83 1.58
CA VAL A 181 0.92 -15.16 0.86
C VAL A 181 1.34 -16.00 -0.33
N ASP A 182 1.59 -17.30 -0.14
CA ASP A 182 1.94 -18.21 -1.23
C ASP A 182 0.86 -18.23 -2.31
N GLY A 183 -0.41 -18.35 -1.91
CA GLY A 183 -1.58 -18.30 -2.79
C GLY A 183 -1.66 -16.99 -3.57
N TRP A 184 -1.48 -15.85 -2.92
CA TRP A 184 -1.49 -14.53 -3.57
C TRP A 184 -0.40 -14.44 -4.63
N LEU A 185 0.84 -14.78 -4.29
CA LEU A 185 1.96 -14.67 -5.22
C LEU A 185 1.80 -15.63 -6.42
N ARG A 186 1.30 -16.84 -6.20
CA ARG A 186 0.98 -17.80 -7.27
C ARG A 186 -0.10 -17.27 -8.21
N ASP A 187 -1.15 -16.68 -7.67
CA ASP A 187 -2.26 -16.16 -8.47
C ASP A 187 -1.83 -14.95 -9.32
N VAL A 188 -1.12 -14.00 -8.70
CA VAL A 188 -0.51 -12.86 -9.41
C VAL A 188 0.40 -13.35 -10.54
N PHE A 189 1.32 -14.27 -10.25
CA PHE A 189 2.21 -14.81 -11.28
C PHE A 189 1.45 -15.52 -12.40
N THR A 190 0.45 -16.34 -12.06
CA THR A 190 -0.35 -17.07 -13.05
C THR A 190 -1.07 -16.11 -13.99
N GLN A 191 -1.69 -15.06 -13.44
CA GLN A 191 -2.36 -14.05 -14.24
C GLN A 191 -1.36 -13.28 -15.12
N GLN A 192 -0.28 -12.77 -14.54
CA GLN A 192 0.65 -11.91 -15.28
C GLN A 192 1.48 -12.67 -16.31
N ALA A 193 1.90 -13.91 -16.01
CA ALA A 193 2.59 -14.75 -16.98
C ALA A 193 1.68 -15.13 -18.17
N ALA A 194 0.36 -15.26 -17.95
CA ALA A 194 -0.60 -15.50 -19.02
C ALA A 194 -0.88 -14.23 -19.86
N GLU A 195 -1.07 -13.08 -19.20
CA GLU A 195 -1.47 -11.82 -19.84
C GLU A 195 -0.30 -11.08 -20.51
N GLN A 196 0.85 -10.99 -19.85
CA GLN A 196 1.99 -10.16 -20.30
C GLN A 196 3.04 -10.93 -21.10
N GLU A 197 3.16 -12.23 -20.84
CA GLU A 197 4.17 -13.09 -21.46
C GLU A 197 3.55 -14.18 -22.34
N GLU A 198 2.21 -14.23 -22.44
CA GLU A 198 1.46 -15.18 -23.26
C GLU A 198 1.85 -16.65 -22.99
N ARG A 199 2.27 -16.98 -21.77
CA ARG A 199 2.70 -18.34 -21.43
C ARG A 199 1.51 -19.29 -21.43
N THR A 200 1.71 -20.46 -22.02
CA THR A 200 0.69 -21.54 -21.94
C THR A 200 0.52 -22.04 -20.51
N ALA A 201 -0.67 -22.55 -20.18
CA ALA A 201 -0.96 -23.15 -18.87
C ALA A 201 0.04 -24.26 -18.47
N ARG A 202 0.58 -25.01 -19.45
CA ARG A 202 1.60 -26.03 -19.21
C ARG A 202 2.92 -25.42 -18.75
N HIS A 203 3.36 -24.32 -19.38
CA HIS A 203 4.59 -23.62 -18.98
C HIS A 203 4.41 -22.94 -17.61
N ILE A 204 3.27 -22.28 -17.38
CA ILE A 204 2.95 -21.70 -16.06
C ILE A 204 2.99 -22.77 -14.97
N SER A 205 2.38 -23.94 -15.22
CA SER A 205 2.40 -25.06 -14.26
C SER A 205 3.82 -25.58 -13.97
N ALA A 206 4.74 -25.52 -14.94
CA ALA A 206 6.13 -25.89 -14.73
C ALA A 206 6.84 -24.84 -13.87
N SER A 207 6.71 -23.55 -14.21
CA SER A 207 7.24 -22.42 -13.45
C SER A 207 6.76 -22.39 -11.99
N LEU A 208 5.48 -22.71 -11.74
CA LEU A 208 4.92 -22.80 -10.39
C LEU A 208 5.53 -23.91 -9.53
N ARG A 209 6.02 -25.00 -10.15
CA ARG A 209 6.76 -26.09 -9.46
C ARG A 209 8.20 -25.72 -9.17
N GLU A 210 8.73 -24.75 -9.92
CA GLU A 210 10.08 -24.20 -9.78
C GLU A 210 10.13 -22.98 -8.88
N PHE A 211 9.00 -22.56 -8.30
CA PHE A 211 8.89 -21.41 -7.41
C PHE A 211 9.31 -20.08 -8.07
N GLU A 212 9.11 -19.95 -9.39
CA GLU A 212 9.44 -18.74 -10.16
C GLU A 212 8.74 -17.48 -9.60
N TYR A 213 7.50 -17.62 -9.15
CA TYR A 213 6.72 -16.56 -8.51
C TYR A 213 7.40 -16.01 -7.24
N GLN A 214 8.03 -16.86 -6.42
CA GLN A 214 8.79 -16.41 -5.25
C GLN A 214 10.08 -15.70 -5.67
N ALA A 215 10.77 -16.17 -6.72
CA ALA A 215 11.95 -15.48 -7.23
C ALA A 215 11.64 -14.05 -7.69
N HIS A 216 10.51 -13.83 -8.37
CA HIS A 216 10.08 -12.49 -8.74
C HIS A 216 9.82 -11.59 -7.53
N TYR A 217 9.14 -12.12 -6.53
CA TYR A 217 8.85 -11.41 -5.28
C TYR A 217 10.12 -11.10 -4.47
N LEU A 218 11.05 -12.05 -4.34
CA LEU A 218 12.33 -11.86 -3.66
C LEU A 218 13.23 -10.83 -4.37
N ASN A 219 13.17 -10.74 -5.69
CA ASN A 219 13.84 -9.68 -6.45
C ASN A 219 13.33 -8.29 -6.02
N VAL A 220 12.01 -8.14 -5.88
CA VAL A 220 11.40 -6.90 -5.39
C VAL A 220 11.82 -6.60 -3.96
N LEU A 221 11.70 -7.56 -3.03
CA LEU A 221 12.12 -7.34 -1.63
C LEU A 221 13.60 -6.96 -1.52
N ALA A 222 14.48 -7.62 -2.28
CA ALA A 222 15.89 -7.30 -2.30
C ALA A 222 16.15 -5.89 -2.84
N LEU A 223 15.47 -5.47 -3.91
CA LEU A 223 15.54 -4.09 -4.42
C LEU A 223 15.15 -3.08 -3.33
N LEU A 224 14.00 -3.30 -2.68
CA LEU A 224 13.48 -2.45 -1.62
C LEU A 224 14.45 -2.36 -0.42
N GLY A 225 14.97 -3.49 0.05
CA GLY A 225 15.83 -3.54 1.23
C GLY A 225 17.27 -3.08 1.01
N SER A 226 17.80 -3.24 -0.21
CA SER A 226 19.21 -2.94 -0.50
C SER A 226 19.46 -1.59 -1.18
N GLN A 227 18.49 -1.07 -1.95
CA GLN A 227 18.66 0.16 -2.73
C GLN A 227 17.78 1.32 -2.26
N LEU A 228 16.77 1.06 -1.43
CA LEU A 228 15.98 2.11 -0.78
C LEU A 228 16.31 2.22 0.70
N ARG A 229 16.33 3.47 1.20
CA ARG A 229 16.40 3.74 2.64
C ARG A 229 15.00 3.71 3.24
N ILE A 230 14.41 2.51 3.26
CA ILE A 230 13.09 2.32 3.86
C ILE A 230 13.22 2.47 5.39
N PRO A 231 12.46 3.39 6.02
CA PRO A 231 12.62 3.70 7.42
C PRO A 231 12.04 2.61 8.33
N GLU A 232 12.53 2.55 9.56
CA GLU A 232 11.79 1.90 10.65
C GLU A 232 10.52 2.69 10.95
N ILE A 233 9.43 1.99 11.20
CA ILE A 233 8.12 2.58 11.50
C ILE A 233 7.80 2.38 12.97
N LYS A 234 7.37 3.45 13.63
CA LYS A 234 6.67 3.38 14.91
C LYS A 234 5.22 3.77 14.71
N ILE A 235 4.31 3.13 15.41
CA ILE A 235 2.93 3.59 15.49
C ILE A 235 2.78 4.34 16.81
N THR A 236 2.20 5.54 16.76
CA THR A 236 1.88 6.31 17.95
C THR A 236 0.39 6.59 18.01
N THR A 237 -0.06 6.88 19.22
CA THR A 237 -1.38 7.41 19.51
C THR A 237 -1.23 8.83 20.04
N ASN A 238 -2.32 9.59 20.08
CA ASN A 238 -2.31 10.90 20.69
C ASN A 238 -2.01 10.78 22.20
N THR A 239 -1.12 11.62 22.70
CA THR A 239 -0.78 11.68 24.12
C THR A 239 -1.09 13.05 24.68
N LEU A 240 -1.01 13.22 25.99
CA LEU A 240 -1.12 14.55 26.60
C LEU A 240 0.05 15.48 26.21
N GLN A 241 1.20 14.90 25.82
CA GLN A 241 2.39 15.65 25.41
C GLN A 241 2.38 15.96 23.89
N GLU A 242 1.78 15.08 23.11
CA GLU A 242 1.57 15.21 21.66
C GLU A 242 0.07 14.99 21.36
N PRO A 243 -0.78 15.99 21.63
CA PRO A 243 -2.21 15.88 21.40
C PRO A 243 -2.51 15.82 19.89
N ALA A 244 -3.68 15.27 19.56
CA ALA A 244 -4.18 15.32 18.18
C ALA A 244 -4.40 16.78 17.77
N VAL A 245 -3.93 17.13 16.57
CA VAL A 245 -4.16 18.44 15.95
C VAL A 245 -5.56 18.42 15.33
N ASN A 246 -6.39 19.39 15.68
CA ASN A 246 -7.69 19.54 15.03
C ASN A 246 -7.47 20.16 13.64
N VAL A 247 -8.13 19.61 12.63
CA VAL A 247 -8.01 20.09 11.25
C VAL A 247 -9.39 20.38 10.69
N ASP A 248 -9.59 21.62 10.27
CA ASP A 248 -10.79 22.05 9.56
C ASP A 248 -10.60 21.85 8.05
N LEU A 249 -11.54 21.15 7.42
CA LEU A 249 -11.62 21.02 5.96
C LEU A 249 -12.62 22.04 5.41
N ILE A 250 -12.13 23.00 4.63
CA ILE A 250 -12.97 23.97 3.92
C ILE A 250 -12.99 23.58 2.45
N LEU A 251 -14.19 23.32 1.92
CA LEU A 251 -14.41 22.98 0.51
C LEU A 251 -15.20 24.09 -0.19
N ASP A 252 -14.64 24.63 -1.28
CA ASP A 252 -15.38 25.45 -2.23
C ASP A 252 -15.82 24.58 -3.42
N VAL A 253 -17.08 24.17 -3.40
CA VAL A 253 -17.66 23.26 -4.40
C VAL A 253 -18.31 24.07 -5.52
N GLY A 254 -17.55 24.28 -6.60
CA GLY A 254 -18.04 24.89 -7.83
C GLY A 254 -18.74 23.89 -8.76
N ASN A 255 -19.34 24.41 -9.84
CA ASN A 255 -20.05 23.57 -10.82
C ASN A 255 -19.11 22.64 -11.60
N SER A 256 -17.93 23.14 -11.97
CA SER A 256 -16.94 22.43 -12.79
C SER A 256 -15.72 22.02 -11.97
N HIS A 257 -15.31 22.87 -11.03
CA HIS A 257 -14.13 22.63 -10.20
C HIS A 257 -14.48 22.82 -8.74
N THR A 258 -13.89 21.98 -7.90
CA THR A 258 -13.91 22.06 -6.45
C THR A 258 -12.50 22.33 -5.96
N CYS A 259 -12.37 23.17 -4.94
CA CYS A 259 -11.14 23.39 -4.19
C CYS A 259 -11.33 22.93 -2.76
N GLY A 260 -10.26 22.44 -2.13
CA GLY A 260 -10.22 22.19 -0.70
C GLY A 260 -8.99 22.81 -0.06
N ILE A 261 -9.14 23.32 1.15
CA ILE A 261 -8.04 23.72 2.02
C ILE A 261 -8.22 23.07 3.39
N LEU A 262 -7.10 22.66 3.99
CA LEU A 262 -7.00 22.14 5.34
C LEU A 262 -6.40 23.25 6.22
N VAL A 263 -7.02 23.52 7.36
CA VAL A 263 -6.56 24.50 8.35
C VAL A 263 -6.32 23.77 9.66
N GLU A 264 -5.06 23.70 10.09
CA GLU A 264 -4.71 23.10 11.38
C GLU A 264 -4.89 24.12 12.51
N ASP A 265 -5.40 23.65 13.65
CA ASP A 265 -5.55 24.43 14.88
C ASP A 265 -4.51 23.98 15.91
N HIS A 266 -3.45 24.77 16.05
CA HIS A 266 -2.39 24.55 17.03
C HIS A 266 -2.58 25.47 18.24
N ALA A 267 -2.79 24.90 19.42
CA ALA A 267 -3.09 25.64 20.65
C ALA A 267 -2.01 26.67 21.04
N ASP A 268 -0.76 26.45 20.62
CA ASP A 268 0.40 27.27 20.98
C ASP A 268 0.80 28.31 19.92
N GLU A 269 0.18 28.31 18.73
CA GLU A 269 0.52 29.24 17.64
C GLU A 269 -0.67 30.14 17.24
N SER A 270 -0.55 31.45 17.47
CA SER A 270 -1.61 32.44 17.19
C SER A 270 -1.76 32.82 15.70
N TYR A 271 -1.11 32.12 14.78
CA TYR A 271 -1.05 32.48 13.35
C TYR A 271 -1.71 31.42 12.46
N GLY A 272 -3.04 31.31 12.53
CA GLY A 272 -3.83 30.30 11.78
C GLY A 272 -3.76 30.36 10.24
N LEU A 273 -3.14 31.39 9.64
CA LEU A 273 -2.92 31.47 8.18
C LEU A 273 -1.64 30.79 7.71
N ASN A 274 -0.64 30.60 8.59
CA ASN A 274 0.60 29.92 8.22
C ASN A 274 0.47 28.39 8.23
N GLN A 275 -0.63 27.87 8.79
CA GLN A 275 -0.93 26.45 8.96
C GLN A 275 -2.11 26.04 8.07
N THR A 276 -2.21 26.67 6.90
CA THR A 276 -3.20 26.35 5.86
C THR A 276 -2.50 25.63 4.72
N TYR A 277 -3.04 24.49 4.32
CA TYR A 277 -2.51 23.67 3.22
C TYR A 277 -3.59 23.41 2.18
N GLU A 278 -3.21 23.35 0.91
CA GLU A 278 -4.13 22.92 -0.14
C GLU A 278 -4.45 21.42 0.02
N LEU A 279 -5.72 21.06 -0.16
CA LEU A 279 -6.14 19.67 -0.14
C LEU A 279 -5.45 18.92 -1.27
N GLN A 280 -4.69 17.89 -0.91
CA GLN A 280 -4.05 16.99 -1.86
C GLN A 280 -4.85 15.69 -1.97
N LEU A 281 -5.17 15.28 -3.19
CA LEU A 281 -5.89 14.05 -3.47
C LEU A 281 -4.93 13.00 -4.04
N ARG A 282 -4.92 11.82 -3.44
CA ARG A 282 -4.27 10.63 -3.99
C ARG A 282 -5.25 9.85 -4.83
N ASP A 283 -4.83 9.47 -6.04
CA ASP A 283 -5.59 8.53 -6.86
C ASP A 283 -5.37 7.12 -6.30
N LEU A 284 -6.42 6.47 -5.79
CA LEU A 284 -6.25 5.18 -5.12
C LEU A 284 -6.14 4.01 -6.11
N SER A 285 -6.46 4.23 -7.38
CA SER A 285 -6.22 3.25 -8.44
C SER A 285 -4.78 3.36 -8.95
N GLU A 286 -4.21 4.57 -8.98
CA GLU A 286 -2.85 4.87 -9.40
C GLU A 286 -2.12 5.66 -8.28
N PRO A 287 -1.75 4.99 -7.17
CA PRO A 287 -1.33 5.61 -5.90
C PRO A 287 -0.08 6.49 -6.02
N HIS A 288 0.73 6.31 -7.05
CA HIS A 288 1.89 7.12 -7.36
C HIS A 288 1.54 8.52 -7.90
N TYR A 289 0.26 8.81 -8.17
CA TYR A 289 -0.21 10.14 -8.55
C TYR A 289 -0.90 10.87 -7.39
N LEU A 290 -0.43 12.11 -7.17
CA LEU A 290 -1.05 13.10 -6.31
C LEU A 290 -1.50 14.30 -7.14
N TYR A 291 -2.65 14.84 -6.79
CA TYR A 291 -3.24 16.02 -7.40
C TYR A 291 -3.41 17.07 -6.31
N ASN A 292 -2.60 18.12 -6.40
CA ASN A 292 -2.86 19.38 -5.71
C ASN A 292 -3.66 20.31 -6.64
N ALA A 293 -4.29 21.33 -6.07
CA ALA A 293 -5.15 22.31 -6.75
C ALA A 293 -6.61 21.86 -7.03
N LEU A 294 -7.29 22.68 -7.84
CA LEU A 294 -8.67 22.51 -8.28
C LEU A 294 -8.87 21.16 -8.94
N PHE A 295 -9.85 20.40 -8.45
CA PHE A 295 -10.22 19.11 -9.03
C PHE A 295 -11.63 19.18 -9.60
N GLU A 296 -11.92 18.35 -10.61
CA GLU A 296 -13.24 18.35 -11.23
C GLU A 296 -14.35 18.00 -10.23
N SER A 297 -15.45 18.74 -10.27
CA SER A 297 -16.66 18.52 -9.47
C SER A 297 -17.48 17.32 -9.98
N ARG A 298 -16.81 16.17 -10.12
CA ARG A 298 -17.35 14.89 -10.55
C ARG A 298 -17.13 13.86 -9.45
N VAL A 299 -18.12 12.99 -9.31
CA VAL A 299 -18.08 11.87 -8.38
C VAL A 299 -18.32 10.57 -9.13
N GLU A 300 -17.46 9.59 -8.89
CA GLU A 300 -17.67 8.18 -9.26
C GLU A 300 -17.76 7.31 -8.00
N PHE A 301 -18.42 6.16 -8.13
CA PHE A 301 -18.44 5.15 -7.07
C PHE A 301 -17.56 3.97 -7.47
N ALA A 302 -16.52 3.72 -6.68
CA ALA A 302 -15.63 2.58 -6.81
C ALA A 302 -14.94 2.29 -5.47
N GLN A 303 -14.94 1.03 -5.06
CA GLN A 303 -14.14 0.58 -3.92
C GLN A 303 -12.65 0.62 -4.29
N ALA A 304 -11.82 1.17 -3.43
CA ALA A 304 -10.36 1.09 -3.61
C ALA A 304 -9.88 -0.33 -3.30
N LYS A 305 -8.87 -0.76 -4.05
CA LYS A 305 -8.30 -2.09 -3.94
C LYS A 305 -6.80 -1.97 -3.70
N PHE A 306 -6.34 -2.49 -2.56
CA PHE A 306 -4.93 -2.59 -2.21
C PHE A 306 -4.43 -4.02 -2.42
N GLY A 307 -4.81 -4.58 -3.57
CA GLY A 307 -4.57 -5.98 -3.92
C GLY A 307 -5.82 -6.85 -3.84
N GLN A 308 -5.60 -8.15 -3.66
CA GLN A 308 -6.65 -9.16 -3.72
C GLN A 308 -7.25 -9.41 -2.33
N GLN A 309 -8.47 -8.88 -2.10
CA GLN A 309 -9.13 -8.97 -0.80
C GLN A 309 -9.40 -10.41 -0.34
N SER A 310 -9.60 -11.35 -1.28
CA SER A 310 -9.79 -12.77 -0.98
C SER A 310 -8.67 -13.34 -0.11
N PHE A 311 -7.41 -12.98 -0.38
CA PHE A 311 -6.27 -13.44 0.39
C PHE A 311 -6.14 -12.73 1.75
N SER A 312 -6.59 -11.47 1.87
CA SER A 312 -6.74 -10.84 3.20
C SER A 312 -7.76 -11.59 4.06
N VAL A 313 -8.90 -11.97 3.48
CA VAL A 313 -9.90 -12.80 4.17
C VAL A 313 -9.32 -14.17 4.54
N GLU A 314 -8.59 -14.82 3.63
CA GLU A 314 -7.92 -16.11 3.89
C GLU A 314 -6.90 -16.02 5.02
N SER A 315 -6.21 -14.88 5.17
CA SER A 315 -5.30 -14.65 6.30
C SER A 315 -6.01 -14.64 7.67
N GLY A 316 -7.34 -14.47 7.70
CA GLY A 316 -8.13 -14.26 8.91
C GLY A 316 -8.41 -12.80 9.23
N ARG A 317 -7.93 -11.86 8.40
CA ARG A 317 -8.13 -10.40 8.55
C ARG A 317 -9.02 -9.86 7.42
N GLU A 318 -10.33 -10.01 7.59
CA GLU A 318 -11.32 -9.54 6.60
C GLU A 318 -11.39 -8.02 6.45
N ASP A 319 -10.97 -7.29 7.50
CA ASP A 319 -10.99 -5.85 7.61
C ASP A 319 -9.68 -5.16 7.15
N ALA A 320 -8.75 -5.92 6.57
CA ALA A 320 -7.47 -5.38 6.09
C ALA A 320 -7.69 -4.44 4.89
N PHE A 321 -7.02 -3.29 4.91
CA PHE A 321 -6.94 -2.32 3.80
C PHE A 321 -8.31 -1.84 3.30
N ILE A 322 -9.27 -1.68 4.20
CA ILE A 322 -10.56 -1.07 3.87
C ILE A 322 -10.39 0.44 3.77
N TRP A 323 -10.57 0.99 2.56
CA TRP A 323 -10.75 2.43 2.41
C TRP A 323 -12.18 2.81 2.79
N PRO A 324 -12.38 3.78 3.70
CA PRO A 324 -13.67 4.06 4.33
C PRO A 324 -14.75 4.61 3.38
N SER A 325 -14.34 5.15 2.23
CA SER A 325 -15.26 5.72 1.24
C SER A 325 -15.22 4.99 -0.10
N ILE A 326 -16.39 4.71 -0.67
CA ILE A 326 -16.52 4.26 -2.07
C ILE A 326 -16.53 5.42 -3.06
N THR A 327 -16.51 6.66 -2.57
CA THR A 327 -16.60 7.88 -3.37
C THR A 327 -15.22 8.23 -3.92
N ARG A 328 -15.13 8.43 -5.24
CA ARG A 328 -13.96 8.90 -5.97
C ARG A 328 -14.25 10.29 -6.51
N VAL A 329 -13.25 11.17 -6.49
CA VAL A 329 -13.39 12.57 -6.93
C VAL A 329 -12.20 13.00 -7.78
N GLY A 330 -12.34 14.12 -8.47
CA GLY A 330 -11.24 14.71 -9.24
C GLY A 330 -10.77 13.83 -10.39
N HIS A 331 -9.45 13.81 -10.63
CA HIS A 331 -8.87 13.15 -11.79
C HIS A 331 -9.16 11.64 -11.84
N GLU A 332 -9.11 10.97 -10.70
CA GLU A 332 -9.44 9.53 -10.59
C GLU A 332 -10.87 9.25 -11.09
N ALA A 333 -11.84 10.05 -10.63
CA ALA A 333 -13.23 9.94 -11.05
C ALA A 333 -13.40 10.21 -12.56
N CYS A 334 -12.70 11.20 -13.10
CA CYS A 334 -12.76 11.50 -14.53
C CYS A 334 -12.18 10.38 -15.39
N ARG A 335 -11.03 9.82 -15.01
CA ARG A 335 -10.43 8.67 -15.68
C ARG A 335 -11.37 7.46 -15.65
N MET A 336 -11.96 7.15 -14.50
CA MET A 336 -12.94 6.07 -14.37
C MET A 336 -14.17 6.29 -15.27
N ALA A 337 -14.69 7.51 -15.33
CA ALA A 337 -15.84 7.84 -16.18
C ALA A 337 -15.54 7.63 -17.67
N LEU A 338 -14.32 7.98 -18.12
CA LEU A 338 -13.88 7.79 -19.51
C LEU A 338 -13.67 6.31 -19.87
N GLN A 339 -13.17 5.50 -18.92
CA GLN A 339 -12.93 4.07 -19.14
C GLN A 339 -14.23 3.25 -19.19
N ARG A 340 -15.33 3.75 -18.58
CA ARG A 340 -16.66 3.10 -18.59
C ARG A 340 -17.48 3.43 -19.84
N LEU A 341 -16.88 3.36 -21.03
CA LEU A 341 -17.58 3.39 -22.31
C LEU A 341 -18.31 2.05 -22.57
N GLY A 342 -19.29 1.74 -21.72
CA GLY A 342 -20.27 0.67 -21.94
C GLY A 342 -21.58 1.24 -22.53
N THR A 343 -22.39 0.37 -23.12
CA THR A 343 -23.58 0.64 -23.97
C THR A 343 -24.68 1.56 -23.41
N GLU A 344 -24.60 2.01 -22.15
CA GLU A 344 -25.61 2.89 -21.50
C GLU A 344 -25.10 4.29 -21.10
N GLY A 345 -23.88 4.67 -21.47
CA GLY A 345 -23.33 6.02 -21.23
C GLY A 345 -22.58 6.16 -19.89
N SER A 346 -22.12 7.38 -19.60
CA SER A 346 -21.29 7.67 -18.43
C SER A 346 -22.05 7.43 -17.12
N THR A 347 -21.59 6.48 -16.31
CA THR A 347 -21.98 6.40 -14.89
C THR A 347 -21.36 7.56 -14.12
N GLY A 348 -21.92 7.92 -12.96
CA GLY A 348 -21.41 8.98 -12.10
C GLY A 348 -22.22 10.27 -12.15
N ILE A 349 -22.06 11.08 -11.11
CA ILE A 349 -22.78 12.34 -10.99
C ILE A 349 -21.83 13.46 -11.36
N SER A 350 -22.14 14.18 -12.43
CA SER A 350 -21.50 15.45 -12.74
C SER A 350 -22.25 16.57 -12.02
N SER A 351 -21.53 17.31 -11.19
CA SER A 351 -22.01 18.43 -10.38
C SER A 351 -23.04 18.05 -9.28
N PRO A 352 -22.93 18.60 -8.07
CA PRO A 352 -24.09 18.77 -7.22
C PRO A 352 -24.96 19.85 -7.86
N ARG A 353 -25.83 19.48 -8.81
CA ARG A 353 -26.92 20.37 -9.20
C ARG A 353 -27.67 20.69 -7.93
N ARG A 354 -27.61 21.95 -7.50
CA ARG A 354 -28.52 22.52 -6.51
C ARG A 354 -29.95 22.19 -6.97
N LEU A 355 -30.51 21.10 -6.47
CA LEU A 355 -31.95 20.94 -6.34
C LEU A 355 -32.43 21.83 -5.18
N THR A 356 -32.02 23.10 -5.15
CA THR A 356 -32.85 24.15 -4.60
C THR A 356 -33.87 24.52 -5.68
N GLN A 357 -34.67 23.55 -6.13
CA GLN A 357 -36.00 23.93 -6.56
C GLN A 357 -36.64 24.56 -5.33
N ARG A 358 -36.93 25.85 -5.41
CA ARG A 358 -37.91 26.51 -4.53
C ARG A 358 -39.15 25.61 -4.52
N SER A 359 -39.29 24.79 -3.50
CA SER A 359 -40.56 24.16 -3.17
C SER A 359 -41.47 25.31 -2.75
N ARG A 360 -42.25 25.82 -3.71
CA ARG A 360 -43.48 26.52 -3.34
C ARG A 360 -44.28 25.50 -2.56
N TYR A 361 -44.39 25.71 -1.24
CA TYR A 361 -45.31 24.99 -0.38
C TYR A 361 -46.69 24.99 -1.06
N ARG A 362 -47.09 23.85 -1.62
CA ARG A 362 -48.48 23.47 -1.73
C ARG A 362 -48.70 22.42 -0.65
N GLN A 363 -49.38 22.85 0.40
CA GLN A 363 -50.05 21.97 1.33
C GLN A 363 -50.85 20.94 0.51
N ASN A 364 -50.55 19.66 0.71
CA ASN A 364 -51.56 18.62 0.73
C ASN A 364 -51.05 17.51 1.63
N ASN A 365 -51.74 17.39 2.76
CA ASN A 365 -51.64 16.28 3.70
C ASN A 365 -51.92 14.96 2.99
N HIS A 366 -51.08 13.95 3.20
CA HIS A 366 -51.48 12.66 3.79
C HIS A 366 -50.23 11.90 4.26
N PRO A 367 -50.31 11.14 5.37
CA PRO A 367 -49.16 10.71 6.14
C PRO A 367 -48.67 9.33 5.69
N CYS A 368 -47.36 9.14 5.61
CA CYS A 368 -46.75 7.83 5.79
C CYS A 368 -45.87 7.90 7.04
N PHE A 369 -46.26 7.09 8.02
CA PHE A 369 -45.61 6.92 9.31
C PHE A 369 -44.21 6.33 9.14
N LEU A 370 -43.20 6.99 9.70
CA LEU A 370 -42.07 6.34 10.33
C LEU A 370 -41.96 6.92 11.74
N ALA A 371 -42.18 6.06 12.72
CA ALA A 371 -42.15 6.40 14.13
C ALA A 371 -40.76 6.92 14.54
N GLY A 372 -40.71 8.06 15.24
CA GLY A 372 -39.57 8.46 16.08
C GLY A 372 -39.47 7.58 17.33
N LEU A 373 -38.45 7.60 18.18
CA LEU A 373 -37.44 8.57 18.65
C LEU A 373 -36.43 7.73 19.52
N PRO A 374 -35.37 8.25 20.21
CA PRO A 374 -35.05 9.66 20.48
C PRO A 374 -33.57 10.08 20.30
N SER A 375 -33.42 11.39 20.04
CA SER A 375 -32.38 12.33 20.49
C SER A 375 -31.00 11.84 20.94
N GLY A 376 -29.96 12.37 20.29
CA GLY A 376 -28.67 12.64 20.94
C GLY A 376 -27.46 12.46 20.04
N LYS A 377 -26.81 13.58 19.70
CA LYS A 377 -25.47 13.71 19.08
C LYS A 377 -25.37 13.28 17.60
N SER A 378 -25.46 14.28 16.72
CA SER A 378 -24.99 14.20 15.35
C SER A 378 -23.46 14.38 15.36
N SER A 379 -22.72 13.28 15.35
CA SER A 379 -21.30 13.27 14.98
C SER A 379 -21.22 13.03 13.47
N LEU A 380 -20.79 14.04 12.73
CA LEU A 380 -20.31 13.87 11.36
C LEU A 380 -18.95 13.17 11.47
N PHE A 381 -18.88 11.90 11.09
CA PHE A 381 -17.61 11.21 10.91
C PHE A 381 -17.08 11.56 9.52
N VAL A 382 -15.99 12.32 9.49
CA VAL A 382 -15.01 12.24 8.40
C VAL A 382 -13.93 11.33 8.92
N GLY A 383 -13.93 10.10 8.43
CA GLY A 383 -13.05 8.99 8.78
C GLY A 383 -13.28 7.95 7.71
#